data_AF-A0A2E2XNG9-F1
#
_entry.id   AF-A0A2E2XNG9-F1
#
_cell.length_a   1.000
_cell.length_b   1.000
_cell.length_c   1.000
_cell.angle_alpha   90.00
_cell.angle_beta   90.00
_cell.angle_gamma   90.00
#
_symmetry.space_group_name_H-M   'P 1'
#
loop_
_entity.id
_entity.type
_entity.pdbx_description
1 polymer ?
#
loop_
_entity_poly.entity_id
_entity_poly.type
_entity_poly.pdbx_seq_one_letter_code
_entity_poly.pdbx_strand_id
1 'polypeptide(L)'
;MTKLNVLKRNAIALCALSLAGCISVGPDFEKPEADVLSSWKAHHGPSASVNEVESPRWWQNFNDPVLDDLVNRAYRQNLTLQIAGLRVFEARALLGVAVGSLYPQGQSLRGSTSTVEISRNADPIATLPEGFRDSVENDFDRNALGLDMAWELDFWGRYRRGVESSDALFEARIAGYDDYLVTLIGDVSYAYVLLRTLE
;
A
#
# COMPACT_ATOMS: atom_id res chain seq x y z
N MET A 1 -19.18 -18.01 49.99
CA MET A 1 -18.77 -16.69 49.44
C MET A 1 -17.38 -16.71 48.79
N THR A 2 -16.42 -17.49 49.27
CA THR A 2 -15.04 -17.55 48.73
C THR A 2 -14.91 -18.14 47.31
N LYS A 3 -15.65 -19.20 46.95
CA LYS A 3 -15.57 -19.81 45.61
C LYS A 3 -16.06 -18.90 44.48
N LEU A 4 -17.07 -18.06 44.74
CA LEU A 4 -17.62 -17.13 43.75
C LEU A 4 -16.64 -15.99 43.43
N ASN A 5 -15.88 -15.53 44.43
CA ASN A 5 -14.86 -14.49 44.24
C ASN A 5 -13.63 -15.02 43.49
N VAL A 6 -13.28 -16.30 43.65
CA VAL A 6 -12.19 -16.95 42.87
C VAL A 6 -12.58 -17.10 41.39
N LEU A 7 -13.81 -17.54 41.10
CA LEU A 7 -14.32 -17.62 39.72
C LEU A 7 -14.37 -16.26 39.03
N LYS A 8 -14.84 -15.21 39.73
CA LYS A 8 -14.84 -13.83 39.20
C LYS A 8 -13.42 -13.32 38.94
N ARG A 9 -12.48 -13.57 39.85
CA ARG A 9 -11.07 -13.14 39.69
C ARG A 9 -10.38 -13.84 38.51
N ASN A 10 -10.64 -15.12 38.31
CA ASN A 10 -10.10 -15.88 37.19
C ASN A 10 -10.71 -15.45 35.84
N ALA A 11 -12.01 -15.12 35.81
CA ALA A 11 -12.67 -14.59 34.62
C ALA A 11 -12.12 -13.20 34.22
N ILE A 12 -11.85 -12.32 35.19
CA ILE A 12 -11.24 -11.01 34.93
C ILE A 12 -9.81 -11.15 34.40
N ALA A 13 -9.01 -12.06 34.97
CA ALA A 13 -7.66 -12.33 34.49
C ALA A 13 -7.64 -12.90 33.06
N LEU A 14 -8.59 -13.78 32.72
CA LEU A 14 -8.74 -14.34 31.39
C LEU A 14 -9.21 -13.29 30.36
N CYS A 15 -10.10 -12.37 30.76
CA CYS A 15 -10.46 -11.20 29.96
C CYS A 15 -9.24 -10.29 29.74
N ALA A 16 -8.49 -9.96 30.79
CA ALA A 16 -7.30 -9.10 30.66
C ALA A 16 -6.22 -9.70 29.74
N LEU A 17 -5.99 -11.02 29.82
CA LEU A 17 -5.07 -11.71 28.90
C LEU A 17 -5.57 -11.73 27.45
N SER A 18 -6.88 -11.84 27.23
CA SER A 18 -7.44 -11.82 25.87
C SER A 18 -7.46 -10.43 25.24
N LEU A 19 -7.57 -9.36 26.04
CA LEU A 19 -7.43 -7.98 25.55
C LEU A 19 -5.97 -7.59 25.22
N ALA A 20 -4.97 -8.22 25.86
CA ALA A 20 -3.56 -7.95 25.57
C ALA A 20 -3.12 -8.42 24.17
N GLY A 21 -3.89 -9.29 23.51
CA GLY A 21 -3.63 -9.75 22.14
C GLY A 21 -4.08 -8.79 21.02
N CYS A 22 -4.76 -7.69 21.36
CA CYS A 22 -5.30 -6.72 20.38
C CYS A 22 -4.41 -5.48 20.16
N ILE A 23 -3.16 -5.51 20.61
CA ILE A 23 -2.21 -4.39 20.48
C ILE A 23 -1.36 -4.56 19.22
N SER A 24 -1.25 -3.49 18.43
CA SER A 24 -0.27 -3.41 17.34
C SER A 24 1.15 -3.52 17.89
N VAL A 25 1.92 -4.45 17.36
CA VAL A 25 3.30 -4.69 17.81
C VAL A 25 4.26 -3.79 17.02
N GLY A 26 5.22 -3.19 17.72
CA GLY A 26 6.27 -2.34 17.15
C GLY A 26 6.17 -0.87 17.58
N PRO A 27 7.31 -0.15 17.64
CA PRO A 27 7.35 1.24 18.06
C PRO A 27 6.63 2.14 17.05
N ASP A 28 6.12 3.27 17.53
CA ASP A 28 5.66 4.34 16.65
C ASP A 28 6.86 5.13 16.10
N PHE A 29 6.68 5.76 14.94
CA PHE A 29 7.72 6.57 14.36
C PHE A 29 8.02 7.80 15.22
N GLU A 30 9.28 7.94 15.62
CA GLU A 30 9.81 9.16 16.24
C GLU A 30 10.82 9.79 15.27
N LYS A 31 10.58 11.05 14.91
CA LYS A 31 11.48 11.80 14.02
C LYS A 31 12.86 11.94 14.69
N PRO A 32 13.95 11.51 14.05
CA PRO A 32 15.29 11.72 14.59
C PRO A 32 15.60 13.21 14.74
N GLU A 33 16.14 13.61 15.89
CA GLU A 33 16.72 14.94 16.05
C GLU A 33 18.02 15.04 15.24
N ALA A 34 18.13 16.10 14.44
CA ALA A 34 19.34 16.43 13.70
C ALA A 34 20.05 17.58 14.39
N ASP A 35 21.35 17.43 14.65
CA ASP A 35 22.19 18.52 15.17
C ASP A 35 22.41 19.55 14.06
N VAL A 36 21.58 20.60 14.06
CA VAL A 36 21.62 21.70 13.10
C VAL A 36 21.81 23.01 13.84
N LEU A 37 22.44 23.97 13.18
CA LEU A 37 22.55 25.32 13.71
C LEU A 37 21.16 25.93 13.89
N SER A 38 20.90 26.54 15.05
CA SER A 38 19.65 27.24 15.34
C SER A 38 19.40 28.45 14.44
N SER A 39 20.44 28.95 13.77
CA SER A 39 20.37 30.01 12.78
C SER A 39 21.47 29.89 11.75
N TRP A 40 21.16 30.28 10.52
CA TRP A 40 22.16 30.50 9.49
C TRP A 40 23.08 31.64 9.91
N LYS A 41 24.39 31.46 9.83
CA LYS A 41 25.34 32.57 9.96
C LYS A 41 25.20 33.45 8.72
N ALA A 42 24.33 34.46 8.80
CA ALA A 42 24.17 35.43 7.72
C ALA A 42 25.52 36.07 7.39
N HIS A 43 25.89 36.06 6.11
CA HIS A 43 27.05 36.81 5.63
C HIS A 43 26.76 38.31 5.77
N HIS A 44 27.78 39.09 6.14
CA HIS A 44 27.66 40.53 6.42
C HIS A 44 26.98 41.29 5.26
N GLY A 45 25.71 41.68 5.45
CA GLY A 45 24.89 42.46 4.53
C GLY A 45 23.52 42.71 5.18
N PRO A 46 22.71 43.68 4.69
CA PRO A 46 21.34 43.81 5.18
C PRO A 46 20.67 42.45 5.00
N SER A 47 20.21 41.86 6.11
CA SER A 47 19.53 40.58 6.08
C SER A 47 18.46 40.68 5.00
N ALA A 48 18.59 39.88 3.94
CA ALA A 48 17.43 39.60 3.12
C ALA A 48 16.36 39.19 4.13
N SER A 49 15.26 39.93 4.19
CA SER A 49 14.14 39.52 5.01
C SER A 49 13.87 38.10 4.57
N VAL A 50 13.98 37.15 5.50
CA VAL A 50 13.55 35.77 5.26
C VAL A 50 12.04 35.85 5.23
N ASN A 51 11.51 36.46 4.18
CA ASN A 51 10.14 36.30 3.79
C ASN A 51 10.02 34.81 3.45
N GLU A 52 8.95 34.21 3.95
CA GLU A 52 8.41 32.94 3.48
C GLU A 52 8.67 32.81 1.98
N VAL A 53 9.25 31.69 1.51
CA VAL A 53 9.68 31.46 0.12
C VAL A 53 8.65 32.09 -0.83
N GLU A 54 8.99 33.25 -1.40
CA GLU A 54 7.97 34.19 -1.92
C GLU A 54 7.17 33.62 -3.10
N SER A 55 7.68 32.58 -3.77
CA SER A 55 6.96 31.87 -4.81
C SER A 55 7.63 30.51 -5.13
N PRO A 56 6.84 29.43 -5.34
CA PRO A 56 7.32 28.19 -5.98
C PRO A 56 7.93 28.44 -7.37
N ARG A 57 7.63 29.59 -7.98
CA ARG A 57 8.15 30.05 -9.27
C ARG A 57 9.19 31.16 -9.12
N TRP A 58 10.18 30.94 -8.26
CA TRP A 58 11.22 31.93 -7.90
C TRP A 58 11.94 32.55 -9.12
N TRP A 59 12.09 31.82 -10.22
CA TRP A 59 12.75 32.31 -11.43
C TRP A 59 11.97 33.44 -12.12
N GLN A 60 10.67 33.58 -11.85
CA GLN A 60 9.87 34.68 -12.41
C GLN A 60 10.29 36.05 -11.87
N ASN A 61 11.00 36.09 -10.75
CA ASN A 61 11.54 37.33 -10.18
C ASN A 61 12.60 37.99 -11.09
N PHE A 62 13.20 37.25 -12.03
CA PHE A 62 14.09 37.82 -13.04
C PHE A 62 13.34 38.63 -14.12
N ASN A 63 12.00 38.49 -14.21
CA ASN A 63 11.16 39.16 -15.19
C ASN A 63 11.62 38.92 -16.65
N ASP A 64 12.12 37.72 -16.94
CA ASP A 64 12.61 37.33 -18.26
C ASP A 64 11.67 36.30 -18.93
N PRO A 65 10.93 36.69 -19.98
CA PRO A 65 9.98 35.80 -20.63
C PRO A 65 10.63 34.63 -21.38
N VAL A 66 11.91 34.73 -21.74
CA VAL A 66 12.65 33.64 -22.40
C VAL A 66 12.98 32.55 -21.37
N LEU A 67 13.45 32.94 -20.18
CA LEU A 67 13.69 32.01 -19.08
C LEU A 67 12.41 31.27 -18.68
N ASP A 68 11.29 32.00 -18.55
CA ASP A 68 9.99 31.43 -18.22
C ASP A 68 9.57 30.34 -19.23
N ASP A 69 9.74 30.60 -20.52
CA ASP A 69 9.39 29.63 -21.56
C ASP A 69 10.32 28.41 -21.54
N LEU A 70 11.63 28.60 -21.33
CA LEU A 70 12.58 27.49 -21.19
C LEU A 70 12.24 26.57 -20.00
N VAL A 71 11.94 27.15 -18.84
CA VAL A 71 11.52 26.37 -17.65
C VAL A 71 10.23 25.60 -17.93
N ASN A 72 9.23 26.24 -18.55
CA ASN A 72 7.97 25.59 -18.90
C ASN A 72 8.14 24.46 -19.92
N ARG A 73 9.05 24.61 -20.90
CA ARG A 73 9.38 23.54 -21.85
C ARG A 73 10.07 22.37 -21.15
N ALA A 74 11.07 22.67 -20.32
CA ALA A 74 11.78 21.65 -19.54
C ALA A 74 10.83 20.86 -18.65
N TYR A 75 9.97 21.52 -17.88
CA TYR A 75 8.95 20.88 -17.05
C TYR A 75 8.07 19.91 -17.84
N ARG A 76 7.58 20.31 -19.02
CA ARG A 76 6.69 19.46 -19.84
C ARG A 76 7.41 18.31 -20.54
N GLN A 77 8.68 18.49 -20.92
CA GLN A 77 9.39 17.58 -21.83
C GLN A 77 10.48 16.75 -21.15
N ASN A 78 10.81 17.02 -19.89
CA ASN A 78 11.85 16.28 -19.18
C ASN A 78 11.38 14.87 -18.82
N LEU A 79 11.99 13.86 -19.45
CA LEU A 79 11.64 12.45 -19.25
C LEU A 79 11.97 11.96 -17.83
N THR A 80 13.02 12.48 -17.19
CA THR A 80 13.36 12.12 -15.81
C THR A 80 12.26 12.53 -14.84
N LEU A 81 11.73 13.75 -14.99
CA LEU A 81 10.61 14.24 -14.20
C LEU A 81 9.33 13.45 -14.46
N GLN A 82 9.05 13.09 -15.73
CA GLN A 82 7.91 12.24 -16.07
C GLN A 82 8.02 10.83 -15.45
N ILE A 83 9.22 10.22 -15.48
CA ILE A 83 9.49 8.94 -14.80
C ILE A 83 9.27 9.07 -13.29
N ALA A 84 9.73 10.16 -12.67
CA ALA A 84 9.48 10.41 -11.26
C ALA A 84 7.97 10.48 -10.96
N GLY A 85 7.18 11.15 -11.81
CA GLY A 85 5.72 11.18 -11.70
C GLY A 85 5.10 9.78 -11.81
N LEU A 86 5.55 8.94 -12.73
CA LEU A 86 5.09 7.55 -12.84
C LEU A 86 5.42 6.71 -11.60
N ARG A 87 6.56 6.95 -10.94
CA ARG A 87 6.92 6.29 -9.68
C ARG A 87 5.98 6.68 -8.53
N VAL A 88 5.42 7.89 -8.54
CA VAL A 88 4.37 8.29 -7.58
C VAL A 88 3.11 7.45 -7.79
N PHE A 89 2.67 7.27 -9.04
CA PHE A 89 1.52 6.41 -9.36
C PHE A 89 1.77 4.94 -9.01
N GLU A 90 2.97 4.43 -9.26
CA GLU A 90 3.40 3.08 -8.86
C GLU A 90 3.30 2.91 -7.35
N ALA A 91 3.88 3.82 -6.56
CA ALA A 91 3.83 3.75 -5.11
C ALA A 91 2.40 3.83 -4.56
N ARG A 92 1.53 4.64 -5.18
CA ARG A 92 0.10 4.68 -4.84
C ARG A 92 -0.59 3.34 -5.10
N ALA A 93 -0.27 2.68 -6.21
CA ALA A 93 -0.83 1.36 -6.51
C ALA A 93 -0.35 0.31 -5.48
N LEU A 94 0.93 0.36 -5.08
CA LEU A 94 1.49 -0.51 -4.05
C LEU A 94 0.83 -0.26 -2.68
N LEU A 95 0.55 0.99 -2.32
CA LEU A 95 -0.26 1.31 -1.14
C LEU A 95 -1.65 0.67 -1.23
N GLY A 96 -2.30 0.71 -2.40
CA GLY A 96 -3.55 0.01 -2.64
C GLY A 96 -3.46 -1.51 -2.41
N VAL A 97 -2.37 -2.15 -2.86
CA VAL A 97 -2.10 -3.58 -2.61
C VAL A 97 -1.93 -3.86 -1.10
N ALA A 98 -1.19 -3.00 -0.40
CA ALA A 98 -1.00 -3.12 1.05
C ALA A 98 -2.33 -2.99 1.80
N VAL A 99 -3.16 -2.00 1.45
CA VAL A 99 -4.51 -1.83 2.00
C VAL A 99 -5.39 -3.05 1.69
N GLY A 100 -5.27 -3.62 0.49
CA GLY A 100 -5.96 -4.85 0.09
C GLY A 100 -5.68 -6.03 1.04
N SER A 101 -4.51 -6.05 1.68
CA SER A 101 -4.14 -7.11 2.63
C SER A 101 -4.96 -7.09 3.94
N LEU A 102 -5.69 -6.01 4.22
CA LEU A 102 -6.62 -5.93 5.35
C LEU A 102 -7.93 -6.72 5.12
N TYR A 103 -8.20 -7.10 3.86
CA TYR A 103 -9.43 -7.81 3.43
C TYR A 103 -9.14 -9.29 3.15
N PRO A 104 -10.17 -10.13 2.88
CA PRO A 104 -9.98 -11.55 2.57
C PRO A 104 -8.99 -11.75 1.41
N GLN A 105 -7.85 -12.38 1.72
CA GLN A 105 -6.73 -12.52 0.80
C GLN A 105 -6.95 -13.63 -0.24
N GLY A 106 -7.82 -14.59 0.06
CA GLY A 106 -8.24 -15.62 -0.90
C GLY A 106 -9.75 -15.59 -1.08
N GLN A 107 -10.21 -15.55 -2.33
CA GLN A 107 -11.62 -15.64 -2.69
C GLN A 107 -11.73 -16.52 -3.94
N SER A 108 -12.44 -17.64 -3.85
CA SER A 108 -12.66 -18.52 -5.00
C SER A 108 -14.10 -18.97 -5.09
N LEU A 109 -14.67 -18.85 -6.29
CA LEU A 109 -15.92 -19.50 -6.65
C LEU A 109 -15.58 -20.81 -7.35
N ARG A 110 -16.10 -21.92 -6.83
CA ARG A 110 -15.88 -23.26 -7.35
C ARG A 110 -17.20 -23.85 -7.80
N GLY A 111 -17.23 -24.39 -9.00
CA GLY A 111 -18.36 -25.15 -9.53
C GLY A 111 -17.86 -26.49 -10.03
N SER A 112 -18.56 -27.56 -9.70
CA SER A 112 -18.30 -28.89 -10.28
C SER A 112 -19.60 -29.60 -10.62
N THR A 113 -19.54 -30.38 -11.68
CA THR A 113 -20.57 -31.34 -12.07
C THR A 113 -19.84 -32.65 -12.36
N SER A 114 -20.35 -33.75 -11.84
CA SER A 114 -19.77 -35.06 -12.04
C SER A 114 -20.85 -36.12 -11.89
N THR A 115 -20.95 -37.04 -12.83
CA THR A 115 -21.77 -38.24 -12.69
C THR A 115 -20.94 -39.31 -11.98
N VAL A 116 -21.49 -39.88 -10.91
CA VAL A 116 -20.87 -40.99 -10.17
C VAL A 116 -21.59 -42.26 -10.54
N GLU A 117 -20.88 -43.19 -11.19
CA GLU A 117 -21.41 -44.51 -11.49
C GLU A 117 -20.92 -45.54 -10.45
N ILE A 118 -21.86 -46.18 -9.77
CA ILE A 118 -21.61 -47.31 -8.87
C ILE A 118 -21.54 -48.58 -9.73
N SER A 119 -20.48 -49.36 -9.55
CA SER A 119 -20.31 -50.63 -10.25
C SER A 119 -21.52 -51.55 -10.05
N ARG A 120 -22.05 -52.15 -11.13
CA ARG A 120 -23.12 -53.15 -11.08
C ARG A 120 -22.71 -54.47 -10.41
N ASN A 121 -21.43 -54.62 -10.09
CA ASN A 121 -20.87 -55.73 -9.32
C ASN A 121 -20.66 -55.37 -7.84
N ALA A 122 -21.06 -54.18 -7.40
CA ALA A 122 -21.04 -53.80 -5.98
C ALA A 122 -22.28 -54.35 -5.26
N ASP A 123 -22.11 -54.74 -3.99
CA ASP A 123 -23.23 -55.12 -3.14
C ASP A 123 -24.07 -53.89 -2.74
N PRO A 124 -25.41 -53.96 -2.74
CA PRO A 124 -26.22 -55.18 -2.93
C PRO A 124 -26.63 -55.47 -4.40
N ILE A 125 -26.25 -54.63 -5.37
CA ILE A 125 -26.67 -54.75 -6.78
C ILE A 125 -26.23 -56.09 -7.38
N ALA A 126 -25.06 -56.59 -6.99
CA ALA A 126 -24.53 -57.88 -7.42
C ALA A 126 -25.39 -59.09 -7.00
N THR A 127 -26.20 -58.95 -5.93
CA THR A 127 -27.04 -60.04 -5.41
C THR A 127 -28.42 -60.12 -6.06
N LEU A 128 -28.78 -59.14 -6.90
CA LEU A 128 -30.05 -59.12 -7.63
C LEU A 128 -30.01 -60.11 -8.82
N PRO A 129 -31.14 -60.75 -9.17
CA PRO A 129 -31.26 -61.54 -10.40
C PRO A 129 -30.89 -60.72 -11.65
N GLU A 130 -30.27 -61.35 -12.65
CA GLU A 130 -29.70 -60.68 -13.83
C GLU A 130 -30.68 -59.74 -14.55
N GLY A 131 -31.95 -60.16 -14.72
CA GLY A 131 -32.99 -59.32 -15.32
C GLY A 131 -33.46 -58.12 -14.48
N PHE A 132 -33.11 -58.06 -13.18
CA PHE A 132 -33.35 -56.92 -12.31
C PHE A 132 -32.15 -55.97 -12.24
N ARG A 133 -30.93 -56.45 -12.48
CA ARG A 133 -29.68 -55.66 -12.39
C ARG A 133 -29.64 -54.51 -13.40
N ASP A 134 -30.21 -54.71 -14.60
CA ASP A 134 -30.27 -53.67 -15.65
C ASP A 134 -31.32 -52.59 -15.38
N SER A 135 -32.30 -52.88 -14.52
CA SER A 135 -33.38 -51.94 -14.16
C SER A 135 -33.02 -51.02 -12.97
N VAL A 136 -31.87 -51.23 -12.34
CA VAL A 136 -31.39 -50.40 -11.24
C VAL A 136 -30.56 -49.25 -11.80
N GLU A 137 -31.01 -48.02 -11.55
CA GLU A 137 -30.21 -46.82 -11.75
C GLU A 137 -28.99 -46.88 -10.82
N ASN A 138 -27.81 -46.98 -11.42
CA ASN A 138 -26.55 -47.16 -10.71
C ASN A 138 -25.65 -45.93 -10.80
N ASP A 139 -26.10 -44.88 -11.50
CA ASP A 139 -25.43 -43.60 -11.59
C ASP A 139 -26.24 -42.50 -10.90
N PHE A 140 -25.56 -41.45 -10.47
CA PHE A 140 -26.20 -40.24 -9.99
C PHE A 140 -25.31 -39.03 -10.23
N ASP A 141 -25.95 -37.90 -10.51
CA ASP A 141 -25.23 -36.64 -10.70
C ASP A 141 -24.89 -35.99 -9.37
N ARG A 142 -23.65 -35.51 -9.27
CA ARG A 142 -23.14 -34.67 -8.20
C ARG A 142 -22.78 -33.31 -8.76
N ASN A 143 -23.61 -32.33 -8.42
CA ASN A 143 -23.38 -30.93 -8.73
C ASN A 143 -23.01 -30.20 -7.43
N ALA A 144 -21.96 -29.39 -7.47
CA ALA A 144 -21.56 -28.56 -6.35
C ALA A 144 -21.25 -27.14 -6.84
N LEU A 145 -21.70 -26.16 -6.07
CA LEU A 145 -21.31 -24.77 -6.18
C LEU A 145 -20.86 -24.32 -4.80
N GLY A 146 -19.66 -23.78 -4.70
CA GLY A 146 -19.03 -23.38 -3.45
C GLY A 146 -18.36 -22.03 -3.58
N LEU A 147 -18.45 -21.22 -2.53
CA LEU A 147 -17.67 -20.01 -2.36
C LEU A 147 -16.72 -20.23 -1.19
N ASP A 148 -15.44 -19.96 -1.40
CA ASP A 148 -14.41 -20.08 -0.39
C ASP A 148 -13.71 -18.75 -0.19
N MET A 149 -13.49 -18.40 1.08
CA MET A 149 -12.81 -17.18 1.48
C MET A 149 -11.76 -17.52 2.54
N ALA A 150 -10.56 -16.98 2.37
CA ALA A 150 -9.47 -17.08 3.33
C ALA A 150 -9.11 -15.68 3.82
N TRP A 151 -9.12 -15.48 5.14
CA TRP A 151 -8.82 -14.19 5.76
C TRP A 151 -7.92 -14.35 6.99
N GLU A 152 -6.74 -13.72 6.96
CA GLU A 152 -5.88 -13.53 8.14
C GLU A 152 -6.29 -12.23 8.83
N LEU A 153 -6.82 -12.34 10.05
CA LEU A 153 -7.21 -11.20 10.87
C LEU A 153 -5.98 -10.50 11.48
N ASP A 154 -5.96 -9.17 11.42
CA ASP A 154 -4.81 -8.36 11.82
C ASP A 154 -4.76 -8.06 13.34
N PHE A 155 -4.73 -9.10 14.18
CA PHE A 155 -4.69 -8.93 15.64
C PHE A 155 -3.46 -8.12 16.12
N TRP A 156 -2.28 -8.47 15.58
CA TRP A 156 -1.00 -7.92 15.99
C TRP A 156 -0.56 -6.67 15.21
N GLY A 157 -1.37 -6.20 14.26
CA GLY A 157 -1.07 -4.99 13.48
C GLY A 157 -0.05 -5.18 12.36
N ARG A 158 0.25 -6.41 11.94
CA ARG A 158 1.18 -6.70 10.83
C ARG A 158 0.75 -5.98 9.55
N TYR A 159 -0.52 -6.09 9.18
CA TYR A 159 -1.03 -5.48 7.95
C TYR A 159 -1.17 -3.96 8.08
N ARG A 160 -1.65 -3.47 9.23
CA ARG A 160 -1.68 -2.02 9.52
C ARG A 160 -0.30 -1.37 9.42
N ARG A 161 0.75 -1.98 10.01
CA ARG A 161 2.13 -1.49 9.88
C ARG A 161 2.66 -1.59 8.45
N GLY A 162 2.23 -2.60 7.68
CA GLY A 162 2.53 -2.71 6.24
C GLY A 162 1.89 -1.59 5.41
N VAL A 163 0.66 -1.19 5.74
CA VAL A 163 -0.02 -0.03 5.13
C VAL A 163 0.70 1.26 5.48
N GLU A 164 1.00 1.49 6.75
CA GLU A 164 1.77 2.65 7.22
C GLU A 164 3.12 2.78 6.50
N SER A 165 3.85 1.66 6.36
CA SER A 165 5.11 1.64 5.62
C SER A 165 4.94 1.97 4.12
N SER A 166 3.84 1.53 3.51
CA SER A 166 3.57 1.78 2.09
C SER A 166 3.12 3.21 1.84
N ASP A 167 2.40 3.80 2.80
CA ASP A 167 1.98 5.20 2.79
C ASP A 167 3.18 6.13 2.92
N ALA A 168 4.09 5.84 3.87
CA ALA A 168 5.35 6.56 3.99
C ALA A 168 6.20 6.48 2.71
N LEU A 169 6.20 5.33 2.02
CA LEU A 169 6.88 5.19 0.73
C LEU A 169 6.22 6.04 -0.37
N PHE A 170 4.89 6.12 -0.39
CA PHE A 170 4.15 6.96 -1.33
C PHE A 170 4.48 8.45 -1.12
N GLU A 171 4.44 8.94 0.12
CA GLU A 171 4.85 10.30 0.47
C GLU A 171 6.32 10.56 0.10
N ALA A 172 7.22 9.59 0.34
CA ALA A 172 8.62 9.70 -0.07
C ALA A 172 8.79 9.79 -1.61
N ARG A 173 7.90 9.17 -2.40
CA ARG A 173 7.92 9.33 -3.87
C ARG A 173 7.44 10.70 -4.31
N ILE A 174 6.44 11.28 -3.63
CA ILE A 174 6.01 12.67 -3.88
C ILE A 174 7.17 13.62 -3.62
N ALA A 175 7.80 13.51 -2.44
CA ALA A 175 8.96 14.33 -2.09
C ALA A 175 10.11 14.16 -3.10
N GLY A 176 10.35 12.93 -3.58
CA GLY A 176 11.34 12.67 -4.63
C GLY A 176 11.01 13.33 -5.97
N TYR A 177 9.74 13.39 -6.37
CA TYR A 177 9.32 14.13 -7.56
C TYR A 177 9.59 15.64 -7.41
N ASP A 178 9.29 16.21 -6.25
CA ASP A 178 9.54 17.63 -5.96
C ASP A 178 11.05 17.95 -5.96
N ASP A 179 11.89 17.05 -5.45
CA ASP A 179 13.36 17.17 -5.51
C ASP A 179 13.88 17.23 -6.96
N TYR A 180 13.39 16.33 -7.83
CA TYR A 180 13.71 16.39 -9.26
C TYR A 180 13.22 17.68 -9.92
N LEU A 181 12.05 18.19 -9.52
CA LEU A 181 11.50 19.43 -10.07
C LEU A 181 12.37 20.64 -9.70
N VAL A 182 12.77 20.76 -8.44
CA VAL A 182 13.66 21.84 -7.97
C VAL A 182 15.01 21.78 -8.69
N THR A 183 15.58 20.59 -8.82
CA THR A 183 16.86 20.38 -9.51
C THR A 183 16.76 20.76 -10.99
N LEU A 184 15.72 20.31 -11.68
CA LEU A 184 15.49 20.63 -13.10
C LEU A 184 15.42 22.14 -13.34
N ILE A 185 14.64 22.84 -12.51
CA ILE A 185 14.47 24.29 -12.62
C ILE A 185 15.79 25.01 -12.33
N GLY A 186 16.55 24.54 -11.34
CA GLY A 186 17.89 25.03 -11.02
C GLY A 186 18.86 24.89 -12.20
N ASP A 187 18.92 23.72 -12.81
CA ASP A 187 19.81 23.43 -13.94
C ASP A 187 19.47 24.27 -15.17
N VAL A 188 18.18 24.41 -15.51
CA VAL A 188 17.73 25.25 -16.64
C VAL A 188 18.09 26.71 -16.40
N SER A 189 17.83 27.21 -15.20
CA SER A 189 18.11 28.61 -14.84
C SER A 189 19.62 28.88 -14.85
N TYR A 190 20.43 27.97 -14.30
CA TYR A 190 21.88 28.07 -14.31
C TYR A 190 22.45 28.08 -15.74
N ALA A 191 22.02 27.13 -16.58
CA ALA A 191 22.47 27.05 -17.97
C ALA A 191 22.08 28.29 -18.78
N TYR A 192 20.87 28.82 -18.57
CA TYR A 192 20.40 30.05 -19.21
C TYR A 192 21.27 31.26 -18.85
N VAL A 193 21.50 31.48 -17.55
CA VAL A 193 22.33 32.60 -17.07
C VAL A 193 23.74 32.48 -17.59
N LEU A 194 24.33 31.27 -17.56
CA LEU A 194 25.68 31.04 -18.09
C LEU A 194 25.76 31.43 -19.57
N LEU A 195 24.81 30.99 -20.39
CA LEU A 195 24.78 31.34 -21.81
C LEU A 195 24.66 32.85 -22.02
N ARG A 196 23.79 33.52 -21.26
CA ARG A 196 23.59 34.98 -21.35
C ARG A 196 24.82 35.79 -20.93
N THR A 197 25.67 35.25 -20.06
CA THR A 197 26.92 35.91 -19.64
C THR A 197 28.07 35.76 -20.63
N LEU A 198 27.96 34.82 -21.58
CA LEU A 198 28.98 34.59 -22.63
C LEU A 198 28.71 35.39 -23.91
N GLU A 199 27.51 35.95 -24.06
CA GLU A 199 27.11 36.89 -25.12
C GLU A 199 27.55 38.33 -24.82
#